data_AF-A0A9D5VYH0-F1
#
_entry.id   AF-A0A9D5VYH0-F1
#
_cell.length_a   1.000
_cell.length_b   1.000
_cell.length_c   1.000
_cell.angle_alpha   90.00
_cell.angle_beta   90.00
_cell.angle_gamma   90.00
#
_symmetry.space_group_name_H-M   'P 1'
#
loop_
_entity.id
_entity.type
_entity.pdbx_description
1 polymer ?
#
loop_
_entity_poly.entity_id
_entity_poly.type
_entity_poly.pdbx_seq_one_letter_code
_entity_poly.pdbx_strand_id
1 'polypeptide(L)' 'MKKQFFTAIIEREGEGYVSLCPELDIASQGDTIDEARKNLQEALELFLETASTVEIQDRLHKEVYVTQLDVAVG' A
#
# COMPACT_ATOMS: atom_id res chain seq x y z
N MET A 1 -8.20 -17.90 -10.52
CA MET A 1 -8.33 -16.48 -10.10
C MET A 1 -7.33 -15.66 -10.87
N LYS A 2 -7.71 -14.43 -11.24
CA LYS A 2 -6.77 -13.46 -11.83
C LYS A 2 -5.87 -12.96 -10.69
N LYS A 3 -4.55 -13.10 -10.83
CA LYS A 3 -3.60 -12.49 -9.88
C LYS A 3 -3.41 -11.02 -10.26
N GLN A 4 -3.63 -10.13 -9.30
CA GLN A 4 -3.26 -8.72 -9.39
C GLN A 4 -2.05 -8.50 -8.49
N PHE A 5 -1.14 -7.64 -8.94
CA PHE A 5 0.02 -7.23 -8.17
C PHE A 5 -0.19 -5.78 -7.76
N PHE A 6 0.08 -5.47 -6.50
CA PHE A 6 0.03 -4.14 -5.92
C PHE A 6 1.41 -3.82 -5.31
N THR A 7 1.75 -2.54 -5.27
CA THR A 7 2.96 -2.06 -4.64
C THR A 7 2.75 -1.94 -3.13
N ALA A 8 3.75 -2.32 -2.35
CA ALA A 8 3.80 -2.07 -0.91
C ALA A 8 5.04 -1.24 -0.62
N ILE A 9 4.84 -0.03 -0.09
CA ILE A 9 5.89 0.80 0.51
C ILE A 9 5.87 0.49 2.00
N ILE A 10 7.01 0.14 2.58
CA ILE A 10 7.11 -0.23 4.00
C ILE A 10 8.22 0.60 4.62
N GLU A 11 7.89 1.31 5.70
CA GLU A 11 8.78 2.25 6.36
C GLU A 11 8.82 1.97 7.86
N ARG A 12 9.99 2.16 8.48
CA ARG A 12 10.10 2.07 9.94
C ARG A 12 9.52 3.33 10.56
N GLU A 13 8.56 3.18 11.46
CA GLU A 13 7.97 4.29 12.21
C GLU A 13 8.00 3.96 13.72
N GLY A 14 8.75 4.75 14.47
CA GLY A 14 9.00 4.47 15.89
C GLY A 14 9.65 3.11 16.08
N GLU A 15 9.01 2.23 16.86
CA GLU A 15 9.48 0.87 17.11
C GLU A 15 8.95 -0.18 16.12
N GLY A 16 7.97 0.17 15.28
CA GLY A 16 7.32 -0.73 14.33
C GLY A 16 7.51 -0.31 12.88
N TYR A 17 6.65 -0.83 12.02
CA TYR A 17 6.62 -0.55 10.60
C TYR A 17 5.21 -0.16 10.15
N VAL A 18 5.14 0.86 9.31
CA VAL A 18 3.93 1.21 8.56
C VAL A 18 4.08 0.74 7.12
N SER A 19 2.96 0.41 6.50
CA SER A 19 2.92 -0.08 5.12
C SER A 19 1.80 0.63 4.35
N LEU A 20 2.05 0.94 3.07
CA LEU A 20 1.12 1.67 2.19
C LEU A 20 1.07 1.01 0.80
N CYS A 21 -0.14 0.80 0.30
CA CYS A 21 -0.41 0.54 -1.10
C CYS A 21 -0.86 1.85 -1.79
N PRO A 22 0.03 2.49 -2.56
CA PRO A 22 -0.28 3.78 -3.20
C PRO A 22 -1.37 3.66 -4.29
N GLU A 23 -1.53 2.50 -4.92
CA GLU A 23 -2.54 2.29 -5.97
C GLU A 23 -3.97 2.38 -5.44
N LEU A 24 -4.20 2.12 -4.15
CA LEU A 24 -5.53 2.16 -3.55
C LEU A 24 -5.63 3.11 -2.35
N ASP A 25 -4.53 3.75 -1.97
CA ASP A 25 -4.42 4.58 -0.76
C ASP A 25 -4.87 3.79 0.48
N ILE A 26 -4.31 2.59 0.67
CA ILE A 26 -4.60 1.70 1.80
C ILE A 26 -3.33 1.50 2.60
N ALA A 27 -3.39 1.79 3.89
CA ALA A 27 -2.28 1.62 4.80
C ALA A 27 -2.56 0.54 5.86
N SER A 28 -1.50 -0.01 6.41
CA SER A 28 -1.51 -0.92 7.54
C SER A 28 -0.22 -0.76 8.36
N GLN A 29 -0.04 -1.57 9.39
CA GLN A 29 1.16 -1.53 10.24
C GLN A 29 1.45 -2.91 10.86
N GLY A 30 2.65 -3.08 11.41
CA GLY A 30 3.06 -4.26 12.17
C GLY A 30 4.37 -4.04 12.91
N ASP A 31 4.70 -4.89 13.88
CA ASP A 31 5.94 -4.78 14.66
C ASP A 31 7.17 -5.20 13.84
N THR A 32 6.95 -5.96 12.75
CA THR A 32 7.99 -6.41 11.82
C THR A 32 7.62 -6.09 10.37
N ILE A 33 8.61 -6.08 9.47
CA ILE A 33 8.40 -5.91 8.03
C ILE A 33 7.41 -6.96 7.49
N ASP A 34 7.55 -8.22 7.91
CA ASP A 34 6.67 -9.30 7.45
C ASP A 34 5.23 -9.13 7.97
N GLU A 35 5.06 -8.68 9.21
CA GLU A 35 3.76 -8.39 9.76
C GLU A 35 3.08 -7.21 9.05
N ALA A 36 3.79 -6.09 8.89
CA ALA A 36 3.25 -4.92 8.18
C ALA A 36 2.86 -5.26 6.73
N ARG A 37 3.64 -6.11 6.05
CA ARG A 37 3.32 -6.62 4.71
C ARG A 37 2.09 -7.51 4.72
N LYS A 38 2.00 -8.45 5.66
CA LYS A 38 0.87 -9.38 5.77
C LYS A 38 -0.43 -8.64 6.09
N ASN A 39 -0.38 -7.72 7.06
CA ASN A 39 -1.53 -6.93 7.46
C ASN A 39 -2.00 -6.00 6.32
N LEU A 40 -1.09 -5.48 5.50
CA LEU A 40 -1.46 -4.72 4.29
C LEU A 40 -2.13 -5.62 3.25
N GLN A 41 -1.61 -6.84 3.03
CA GLN A 41 -2.23 -7.80 2.14
C GLN A 41 -3.68 -8.12 2.56
N GLU A 42 -3.89 -8.42 3.84
CA GLU A 42 -5.22 -8.70 4.38
C GLU A 42 -6.17 -7.50 4.23
N ALA A 43 -5.68 -6.27 4.46
CA ALA A 43 -6.46 -5.05 4.27
C ALA A 43 -6.87 -4.83 2.80
N LEU A 44 -5.96 -5.12 1.85
CA LEU A 44 -6.24 -5.04 0.41
C LEU A 44 -7.26 -6.10 -0.02
N GLU A 45 -7.12 -7.33 0.45
CA GLU A 45 -8.06 -8.42 0.17
C GLU A 45 -9.46 -8.06 0.71
N LEU A 46 -9.55 -7.61 1.96
CA LEU A 46 -10.80 -7.19 2.56
C LEU A 46 -11.45 -6.02 1.81
N PHE A 47 -10.68 -5.02 1.39
CA PHE A 47 -11.19 -3.90 0.60
C PHE A 47 -11.75 -4.37 -0.74
N LEU A 48 -11.01 -5.21 -1.49
CA LEU A 48 -11.45 -5.69 -2.80
C LEU A 48 -12.66 -6.64 -2.72
N GLU A 49 -12.85 -7.34 -1.60
CA GLU A 49 -14.00 -8.21 -1.36
C GLU A 49 -15.26 -7.44 -0.96
N THR A 50 -15.11 -6.29 -0.28
CA THR A 50 -16.24 -5.59 0.36
C THR A 50 -16.63 -4.28 -0.31
N ALA A 51 -15.69 -3.59 -0.96
CA ALA A 51 -15.95 -2.32 -1.62
C ALA A 51 -16.80 -2.50 -2.88
N SER A 52 -17.59 -1.47 -3.19
CA SER A 52 -18.35 -1.46 -4.45
C SER A 52 -17.41 -1.37 -5.65
N THR A 53 -17.85 -1.87 -6.80
CA THR A 53 -17.06 -1.75 -8.04
C THR A 53 -16.78 -0.31 -8.44
N VAL A 54 -17.68 0.62 -8.09
CA VAL A 54 -17.50 2.07 -8.31
C VAL A 54 -16.37 2.59 -7.42
N GLU A 55 -16.40 2.28 -6.11
CA GLU A 55 -15.35 2.71 -5.18
C GLU A 55 -13.98 2.15 -5.56
N ILE A 56 -13.90 0.88 -5.96
CA ILE A 56 -12.64 0.28 -6.41
C ILE A 56 -12.13 1.02 -7.66
N GLN A 57 -13.00 1.36 -8.60
CA GLN A 57 -12.60 2.09 -9.81
C GLN A 57 -12.15 3.52 -9.51
N ASP A 58 -12.83 4.20 -8.59
CA ASP A 58 -12.53 5.58 -8.21
C ASP A 58 -11.20 5.67 -7.43
N ARG A 59 -10.89 4.68 -6.60
CA ARG A 59 -9.65 4.66 -5.80
C ARG A 59 -8.45 4.06 -6.50
N LEU A 60 -8.65 3.23 -7.53
CA LEU A 60 -7.56 2.51 -8.20
C LEU A 60 -6.75 3.42 -9.12
N HIS A 61 -5.60 3.89 -8.62
CA HIS A 61 -4.59 4.59 -9.41
C HIS A 61 -3.72 3.57 -10.19
N LYS A 62 -3.71 3.69 -11.52
CA LYS A 62 -2.96 2.78 -12.42
C LYS A 62 -1.52 3.23 -12.68
N GLU A 63 -1.22 4.49 -12.42
CA GLU A 63 0.06 5.11 -12.74
C GLU A 63 0.69 5.64 -11.45
N VAL A 64 1.37 4.75 -10.74
CA VAL A 64 2.18 5.09 -9.56
C VAL A 64 3.66 4.99 -9.94
N TYR A 65 4.41 6.06 -9.67
CA TYR A 65 5.85 6.13 -9.89
C TYR A 65 6.57 6.27 -8.55
N VAL A 66 7.33 5.25 -8.17
CA VAL A 66 8.22 5.29 -7.00
C VAL A 66 9.65 5.52 -7.49
N THR A 67 10.23 6.68 -7.21
CA THR A 67 11.57 7.06 -7.69
C THR A 67 12.28 7.95 -6.67
N GLN A 68 13.61 8.00 -6.78
CA GLN A 68 14.45 8.93 -6.04
C GLN A 68 14.58 10.25 -6.81
N LEU A 69 14.77 11.35 -6.08
CA LEU A 69 14.97 12.69 -6.63
C LEU A 69 16.20 13.33 -6.00
N ASP A 70 17.03 13.99 -6.81
CA ASP A 70 18.15 14.80 -6.33
C ASP A 70 17.63 16.18 -5.88
N VAL A 71 17.93 16.56 -4.64
CA VAL A 71 17.48 17.83 -4.04
C VAL A 71 18.70 18.64 -3.60
N ALA A 72 18.80 19.88 -4.08
CA ALA A 72 19.81 20.83 -3.62
C ALA A 72 19.28 21.58 -2.38
N VAL A 73 20.06 21.57 -1.31
CA VAL A 73 19.77 22.31 -0.07
C VAL A 73 20.81 23.42 0.09
N GLY A 74 20.35 24.64 0.33
CA GLY A 74 21.18 25.83 0.58
C GLY A 74 21.23 26.20 2.06
#